data_AF-A0A6G2VXV0-F1
#
_entry.id   AF-A0A6G2VXV0-F1
#
_cell.length_a   1.000
_cell.length_b   1.000
_cell.length_c   1.000
_cell.angle_alpha   90.00
_cell.angle_beta   90.00
_cell.angle_gamma   90.00
#
_symmetry.space_group_name_H-M   'P 1'
#
loop_
_entity.id
_entity.type
_entity.pdbx_description
1 polymer ?
#
loop_
_entity_poly.entity_id
_entity_poly.type
_entity_poly.pdbx_seq_one_letter_code
_entity_poly.pdbx_strand_id
1 'polypeptide(L)' 'PAGRVATAAPRFASTVRLAYEGRTAAATSVLALMALGATAGGTVELTAEGPDAPQAAAALAAILAAAE' A
#
# COMPACT_ATOMS: atom_id res chain seq x y z
N PRO A 1 -6.31 6.07 -5.90
CA PRO A 1 -5.48 4.93 -5.42
C PRO A 1 -5.76 4.47 -3.97
N ALA A 2 -5.59 5.34 -2.96
CA ALA A 2 -5.54 4.94 -1.53
C ALA A 2 -6.77 4.14 -1.03
N GLY A 3 -7.99 4.54 -1.41
CA GLY A 3 -9.23 3.81 -1.05
C GLY A 3 -9.27 2.35 -1.55
N ARG A 4 -8.78 2.12 -2.77
CA ARG A 4 -8.71 0.77 -3.37
C ARG A 4 -7.67 -0.09 -2.67
N VAL A 5 -6.50 0.47 -2.36
CA VAL A 5 -5.41 -0.21 -1.62
C VAL A 5 -5.92 -0.66 -0.25
N ALA A 6 -6.56 0.22 0.52
CA ALA A 6 -7.10 -0.11 1.83
C ALA A 6 -8.26 -1.10 1.83
N THR A 7 -9.01 -1.19 0.73
CA THR A 7 -10.06 -2.20 0.59
C THR A 7 -9.49 -3.55 0.17
N ALA A 8 -8.39 -3.57 -0.59
CA ALA A 8 -7.74 -4.79 -1.04
C ALA A 8 -6.80 -5.41 0.00
N ALA A 9 -6.05 -4.58 0.75
CA ALA A 9 -5.08 -5.02 1.75
C ALA A 9 -5.63 -6.01 2.80
N PRO A 10 -6.81 -5.81 3.42
CA PRO A 10 -7.34 -6.74 4.42
C PRO A 10 -7.86 -8.06 3.83
N ARG A 11 -7.89 -8.22 2.49
CA ARG A 11 -8.21 -9.51 1.85
C ARG A 11 -7.05 -10.50 1.89
N PHE A 12 -5.86 -10.00 2.19
CA PHE A 12 -4.65 -10.80 2.33
C PHE A 12 -4.41 -11.11 3.81
N ALA A 13 -3.86 -12.27 4.10
CA ALA A 13 -3.43 -12.64 5.45
C ALA A 13 -2.13 -11.93 5.86
N SER A 14 -1.44 -11.36 4.88
CA SER A 14 -0.19 -10.63 5.07
C SER A 14 -0.39 -9.20 5.55
N THR A 15 0.53 -8.75 6.39
CA THR A 15 0.63 -7.36 6.79
C THR A 15 1.37 -6.59 5.71
N VAL A 16 0.73 -5.58 5.11
CA VAL A 16 1.37 -4.71 4.12
C VAL A 16 1.48 -3.28 4.65
N ARG A 17 2.67 -2.72 4.49
CA ARG A 17 3.03 -1.35 4.89
C ARG A 17 3.64 -0.62 3.71
N LEU A 18 3.38 0.67 3.66
CA LEU A 18 3.95 1.60 2.68
C LEU A 18 4.79 2.63 3.41
N ALA A 19 5.98 2.92 2.89
CA ALA A 19 6.85 3.97 3.36
C ALA A 19 7.05 5.03 2.27
N TYR A 20 7.02 6.30 2.67
CA TYR A 20 7.24 7.44 1.78
C TYR A 20 7.85 8.58 2.59
N GLU A 21 8.99 9.12 2.13
CA GLU A 21 9.68 10.25 2.77
C GLU A 21 9.86 10.11 4.30
N GLY A 22 10.25 8.91 4.76
CA GLY A 22 10.47 8.61 6.17
C GLY A 22 9.18 8.42 7.00
N ARG A 23 8.00 8.49 6.38
CA ARG A 23 6.72 8.15 6.99
C ARG A 23 6.31 6.75 6.58
N THR A 24 5.61 6.04 7.46
CA THR A 24 5.10 4.69 7.19
C THR A 24 3.62 4.61 7.50
N ALA A 25 2.86 3.96 6.62
CA ALA A 25 1.42 3.76 6.74
C ALA A 25 1.04 2.31 6.48
N ALA A 26 0.06 1.82 7.24
CA ALA A 26 -0.52 0.51 6.98
C ALA A 26 -1.38 0.56 5.71
N ALA A 27 -1.18 -0.40 4.80
CA ALA A 27 -1.92 -0.47 3.55
C ALA A 27 -3.42 -0.70 3.76
N THR A 28 -3.84 -1.19 4.94
CA THR A 28 -5.24 -1.45 5.33
C THR A 28 -6.02 -0.20 5.76
N SER A 29 -5.33 0.92 6.02
CA SER A 29 -5.98 2.13 6.54
C SER A 29 -5.93 3.25 5.50
N VAL A 30 -7.08 3.58 4.92
CA VAL A 30 -7.22 4.71 3.98
C VAL A 30 -6.68 5.99 4.59
N LEU A 31 -7.01 6.26 5.85
CA LEU A 31 -6.58 7.47 6.54
C LEU A 31 -5.05 7.52 6.68
N ALA A 32 -4.41 6.41 7.01
CA ALA A 32 -2.95 6.34 7.09
C ALA A 32 -2.30 6.57 5.71
N LEU A 33 -2.86 6.00 4.65
CA LEU A 33 -2.38 6.21 3.28
C LEU A 33 -2.55 7.66 2.81
N MET A 34 -3.66 8.31 3.17
CA MET A 34 -3.87 9.73 2.89
C MET A 34 -2.88 10.61 3.68
N ALA A 35 -2.60 10.25 4.94
CA ALA A 35 -1.64 10.95 5.80
C ALA A 35 -0.18 10.72 5.36
N LEU A 36 0.11 9.61 4.68
CA LEU A 36 1.40 9.34 4.06
C LEU A 36 1.75 10.43 3.04
N GLY A 37 0.74 11.02 2.38
CA GLY A 37 0.93 12.12 1.44
C GLY A 37 1.69 11.73 0.18
N ALA A 38 1.73 10.43 -0.15
CA ALA A 38 2.34 9.95 -1.37
C ALA A 38 1.56 10.49 -2.59
N THR A 39 2.23 11.30 -3.41
CA THR A 39 1.67 11.89 -4.62
C THR A 39 2.06 11.10 -5.86
N ALA A 40 1.30 11.28 -6.95
CA ALA A 40 1.68 10.73 -8.25
C ALA A 40 3.10 11.19 -8.63
N GLY A 41 3.94 10.25 -9.08
CA GLY A 41 5.36 10.47 -9.35
C GLY A 41 6.30 10.26 -8.15
N GLY A 42 5.77 10.08 -6.94
CA GLY A 42 6.56 9.72 -5.77
C GLY A 42 6.97 8.25 -5.74
N THR A 43 8.19 7.95 -5.29
CA THR A 43 8.63 6.57 -5.05
C THR A 43 8.25 6.15 -3.64
N VAL A 44 7.38 5.14 -3.52
CA VAL A 44 7.00 4.54 -2.24
C VAL A 44 7.66 3.18 -2.07
N GLU A 45 8.06 2.86 -0.86
CA GLU A 45 8.57 1.54 -0.51
C GLU A 45 7.41 0.69 0.01
N LEU A 46 7.24 -0.52 -0.51
CA LEU A 46 6.17 -1.41 -0.09
C LEU A 46 6.77 -2.65 0.57
N THR A 47 6.38 -2.89 1.81
CA THR A 47 6.82 -4.04 2.60
C THR A 47 5.62 -4.92 2.89
N ALA A 48 5.70 -6.20 2.53
CA ALA A 48 4.67 -7.19 2.82
C ALA A 48 5.27 -8.34 3.63
N GLU A 49 4.61 -8.73 4.71
CA GLU A 49 5.05 -9.77 5.63
C GLU A 49 3.91 -10.76 5.87
N GLY A 50 4.15 -12.04 5.53
CA GLY A 50 3.17 -13.10 5.69
C GLY A 50 3.21 -14.15 4.57
N PRO A 51 2.29 -15.13 4.61
CA PRO A 51 2.29 -16.27 3.71
C PRO A 51 1.94 -15.90 2.25
N ASP A 52 1.12 -14.87 2.07
CA ASP A 52 0.68 -14.32 0.79
C ASP A 52 1.32 -12.94 0.50
N ALA A 53 2.45 -12.64 1.15
CA ALA A 53 3.17 -11.38 1.02
C ALA A 53 3.48 -10.99 -0.43
N PRO A 54 4.03 -11.87 -1.29
CA PRO A 54 4.32 -11.50 -2.68
C PRO A 54 3.04 -11.20 -3.48
N GLN A 55 1.94 -11.91 -3.23
CA GLN A 55 0.67 -11.68 -3.90
C GLN A 55 0.02 -10.37 -3.45
N ALA A 56 0.04 -10.09 -2.15
CA ALA A 56 -0.46 -8.85 -1.58
C ALA A 56 0.33 -7.65 -2.11
N ALA A 57 1.66 -7.74 -2.10
CA ALA A 57 2.55 -6.71 -2.62
C ALA A 57 2.28 -6.42 -4.10
N ALA A 58 2.23 -7.46 -4.95
CA ALA A 58 1.99 -7.30 -6.38
C ALA A 58 0.62 -6.67 -6.66
N ALA A 59 -0.43 -7.12 -5.97
CA ALA A 59 -1.79 -6.59 -6.14
C ALA A 59 -1.88 -5.10 -5.74
N LEU A 60 -1.28 -4.74 -4.61
CA LEU A 60 -1.29 -3.35 -4.12
C LEU A 60 -0.43 -2.45 -4.99
N ALA A 61 0.74 -2.92 -5.44
CA ALA A 61 1.59 -2.22 -6.39
C ALA A 61 0.87 -1.98 -7.73
N ALA A 62 0.12 -2.96 -8.24
CA ALA A 62 -0.67 -2.80 -9.46
C ALA A 62 -1.78 -1.72 -9.30
N ILE A 63 -2.43 -1.65 -8.14
CA ILE A 63 -3.44 -0.60 -7.86
C ILE A 63 -2.79 0.79 -7.81
N LEU A 64 -1.58 0.89 -7.27
CA LEU A 64 -0.82 2.15 -7.21
C LEU A 64 -0.31 2.56 -8.60
N ALA A 65 0.20 1.62 -9.39
CA ALA A 65 0.69 1.86 -10.75
C ALA A 65 -0.43 2.19 -11.75
N ALA A 66 -1.64 1.64 -11.54
CA ALA A 66 -2.81 1.91 -12.37
C ALA A 66 -3.54 3.22 -11.99
N ALA A 67 -3.05 3.95 -10.98
CA ALA A 67 -3.60 5.25 -10.64
C ALA A 67 -2.82 6.34 -11.38
N GLU A 68 -3.43 6.82 -12.48
CA GLU A 68 -3.10 8.07 -13.15
C GLU A 68 -3.38 9.31 -12.29
#